data_AF-A0A2P4Z7F3-F1
#
_entry.id   AF-A0A2P4Z7F3-F1
#
_cell.length_a   1.000
_cell.length_b   1.000
_cell.length_c   1.000
_cell.angle_alpha   90.00
_cell.angle_beta   90.00
_cell.angle_gamma   90.00
#
_symmetry.space_group_name_H-M   'P 1'
#
loop_
_entity.id
_entity.type
_entity.pdbx_description
1 polymer ?
#
loop_
_entity_poly.entity_id
_entity_poly.type
_entity_poly.pdbx_seq_one_letter_code
_entity_poly.pdbx_strand_id
1 'polypeptide(L)'
;MLFKSTLLLPALLALGLATAVPGSDVEEDLVARGAEFGDNVAARDIEAEDLAARDRTPDCGRDASWDPRSRRCFCHQRGWIYYDDGRICCRRDWYYDHRSFRCCRRSDWDFQRQRCRR
;
A
#
# COMPACT_ATOMS: atom_id res chain seq x y z
N MET A 1 -43.07 36.03 -0.59
CA MET A 1 -44.31 35.47 -0.03
C MET A 1 -43.98 34.84 1.31
N LEU A 2 -44.38 35.52 2.38
CA LEU A 2 -44.37 35.00 3.76
C LEU A 2 -45.52 34.01 3.91
N PHE A 3 -45.28 32.86 4.53
CA PHE A 3 -46.29 32.19 5.34
C PHE A 3 -45.69 31.80 6.69
N LYS A 4 -46.16 32.51 7.71
CA LYS A 4 -46.07 32.20 9.16
C LYS A 4 -47.13 31.15 9.52
N SER A 5 -46.81 30.31 10.51
CA SER A 5 -47.68 29.73 11.56
C SER A 5 -46.90 28.56 12.17
N THR A 6 -46.26 28.61 13.35
CA THR A 6 -46.70 28.94 14.72
C THR A 6 -47.73 27.96 15.30
N LEU A 7 -47.24 26.87 15.92
CA LEU A 7 -47.84 26.13 17.04
C LEU A 7 -46.65 25.52 17.83
N LEU A 8 -46.15 26.13 18.91
CA LEU A 8 -46.57 26.01 20.31
C LEU A 8 -46.86 24.57 20.78
N LEU A 9 -45.95 23.98 21.57
CA LEU A 9 -46.20 23.65 22.97
C LEU A 9 -44.92 23.15 23.70
N PRO A 10 -44.59 23.69 24.88
CA PRO A 10 -43.47 23.26 25.72
C PRO A 10 -43.90 22.12 26.66
N ALA A 11 -43.05 21.12 26.85
CA ALA A 11 -43.20 20.15 27.93
C ALA A 11 -42.05 20.34 28.94
N LEU A 12 -42.33 21.18 29.94
CA LEU A 12 -41.62 21.25 31.21
C LEU A 12 -42.19 20.18 32.13
N LEU A 13 -41.35 19.27 32.64
CA LEU A 13 -41.56 18.42 33.82
C LEU A 13 -40.21 17.72 34.08
N ALA A 14 -39.66 17.58 35.27
CA ALA A 14 -39.71 18.25 36.57
C ALA A 14 -38.48 17.67 37.31
N LEU A 15 -37.88 18.45 38.20
CA LEU A 15 -36.67 18.10 38.96
C LEU A 15 -36.80 16.77 39.73
N GLY A 16 -35.77 15.92 39.63
CA GLY A 16 -35.51 14.78 40.53
C GLY A 16 -34.30 15.06 41.41
N LEU A 17 -34.45 14.82 42.72
CA LEU A 17 -33.67 15.39 43.82
C LEU A 17 -32.20 14.95 43.89
N ALA A 18 -31.33 15.91 44.20
CA ALA A 18 -30.00 15.66 44.74
C ALA A 18 -30.12 15.21 46.20
N THR A 19 -29.58 14.03 46.53
CA THR A 19 -29.33 13.63 47.91
C THR A 19 -27.88 13.93 48.25
N ALA A 20 -27.68 15.00 49.03
CA ALA A 20 -26.42 15.31 49.68
C ALA A 20 -26.10 14.24 50.74
N VAL A 21 -24.88 13.71 50.73
CA VAL A 21 -24.30 12.95 51.85
C VAL A 21 -23.12 13.76 52.38
N PRO A 22 -23.10 14.18 53.65
CA PRO A 22 -21.98 14.91 54.22
C PRO A 22 -20.95 13.98 54.88
N GLY A 23 -19.68 14.27 54.61
CA GLY A 23 -18.57 14.25 55.58
C GLY A 23 -17.94 12.92 56.00
N SER A 24 -16.64 12.76 55.72
CA SER A 24 -15.63 12.59 56.78
C SER A 24 -14.23 12.77 56.19
N ASP A 25 -13.49 13.69 56.78
CA ASP A 25 -12.13 14.08 56.44
C ASP A 25 -11.12 12.97 56.74
N VAL A 26 -10.19 12.72 55.82
CA VAL A 26 -8.82 12.26 56.10
C VAL A 26 -7.96 12.64 54.90
N GLU A 27 -7.35 13.83 54.97
CA GLU A 27 -6.06 14.06 54.32
C GLU A 27 -5.02 13.24 55.09
N GLU A 28 -4.36 12.29 54.42
CA GLU A 28 -2.93 12.12 54.62
C GLU A 28 -2.29 11.53 53.37
N ASP A 29 -1.23 12.21 52.97
CA ASP A 29 -0.28 11.93 51.91
C ASP A 29 0.03 10.45 51.67
N LEU A 30 0.15 10.06 50.40
CA LEU A 30 1.36 9.40 49.90
C LEU A 30 1.35 9.37 48.36
N VAL A 31 2.14 10.29 47.81
CA VAL A 31 2.71 10.22 46.47
C VAL A 31 3.28 8.81 46.23
N ALA A 32 2.78 8.13 45.20
CA ALA A 32 3.56 7.38 44.20
C ALA A 32 2.73 6.24 43.62
N ARG A 33 2.20 6.45 42.42
CA ARG A 33 2.46 5.57 41.26
C ARG A 33 1.77 6.19 40.04
N GLY A 34 2.59 6.86 39.25
CA GLY A 34 2.26 7.06 37.85
C GLY A 34 2.25 5.74 37.09
N ALA A 35 1.72 5.82 35.88
CA ALA A 35 1.62 4.79 34.84
C ALA A 35 0.34 3.95 34.86
N GLU A 36 -0.77 4.58 34.48
CA GLU A 36 -1.78 3.90 33.68
C GLU A 36 -2.21 4.91 32.60
N PHE A 37 -1.30 5.25 31.68
CA PHE A 37 -1.71 5.87 30.42
C PHE A 37 -2.50 4.78 29.70
N GLY A 38 -3.80 4.73 29.98
CA GLY A 38 -4.69 3.69 29.51
C GLY A 38 -4.48 3.52 28.02
N ASP A 39 -3.99 2.33 27.67
CA ASP A 39 -3.75 1.89 26.31
C ASP A 39 -5.05 2.01 25.51
N ASN A 40 -5.24 3.15 24.87
CA ASN A 40 -6.18 3.32 23.78
C ASN A 40 -5.50 3.02 22.44
N VAL A 41 -4.59 2.04 22.44
CA VAL A 41 -4.16 1.34 21.22
C VAL A 41 -5.19 0.27 20.87
N ALA A 42 -6.45 0.67 20.79
CA ALA A 42 -7.45 -0.02 19.97
C ALA A 42 -7.40 0.62 18.58
N ALA A 43 -6.23 0.57 17.95
CA ALA A 43 -6.05 1.02 16.59
C ALA A 43 -4.95 0.19 15.94
N ARG A 44 -5.45 -0.71 15.10
CA ARG A 44 -4.78 -1.31 13.96
C ARG A 44 -4.04 -2.61 14.29
N ASP A 45 -4.83 -3.66 14.24
CA ASP A 45 -4.53 -4.89 13.49
C ASP A 45 -4.05 -4.49 12.07
N ILE A 46 -2.84 -3.94 11.99
CA ILE A 46 -2.10 -3.90 10.73
C ILE A 46 -1.58 -5.31 10.60
N GLU A 47 -2.40 -6.15 9.98
CA GLU A 47 -1.99 -7.43 9.42
C GLU A 47 -0.59 -7.20 8.82
N ALA A 48 0.42 -7.90 9.35
CA ALA A 48 1.83 -7.81 8.93
C ALA A 48 2.03 -8.07 7.41
N GLU A 49 0.95 -8.43 6.73
CA GLU A 49 0.76 -8.64 5.31
C GLU A 49 0.91 -7.36 4.47
N ASP A 50 0.62 -6.18 5.01
CA ASP A 50 0.72 -4.91 4.27
C ASP A 50 2.15 -4.33 4.26
N LEU A 51 3.04 -4.80 5.15
CA LEU A 51 4.46 -4.44 5.10
C LEU A 51 5.20 -5.16 3.96
N ALA A 52 4.77 -6.37 3.61
CA ALA A 52 5.27 -7.12 2.45
C ALA A 52 4.80 -6.52 1.10
N ALA A 53 3.86 -5.58 1.13
CA ALA A 53 3.36 -4.89 -0.06
C ALA A 53 4.22 -3.70 -0.50
N ARG A 54 5.08 -3.18 0.40
CA ARG A 54 5.75 -1.89 0.22
C ARG A 54 7.12 -1.97 -0.45
N ASP A 55 7.71 -3.16 -0.58
CA ASP A 55 8.94 -3.38 -1.35
C ASP A 55 8.71 -4.37 -2.50
N ARG A 56 7.70 -4.10 -3.33
CA ARG A 56 7.50 -4.84 -4.59
C ARG A 56 8.33 -4.20 -5.69
N THR A 57 9.64 -4.32 -5.61
CA THR A 57 10.48 -4.09 -6.78
C THR A 57 10.05 -5.07 -7.87
N PRO A 58 9.62 -4.60 -9.06
CA PRO A 58 9.19 -5.49 -10.14
C PRO A 58 10.27 -6.50 -10.50
N ASP A 59 9.87 -7.75 -10.69
CA ASP A 59 10.78 -8.80 -11.14
C ASP A 59 11.17 -8.58 -12.60
N CYS A 60 12.39 -8.08 -12.79
CA CYS A 60 12.96 -7.81 -14.10
C CYS A 60 13.63 -9.05 -14.73
N GLY A 61 13.68 -10.19 -14.03
CA GLY A 61 14.47 -11.34 -14.43
C GLY A 61 15.95 -11.21 -14.02
N ARG A 62 16.77 -12.18 -14.47
CA ARG A 62 18.16 -12.33 -14.01
C ARG A 62 19.13 -11.29 -14.55
N ASP A 63 18.91 -10.82 -15.78
CA ASP A 63 19.87 -10.01 -16.52
C ASP A 63 19.50 -8.52 -16.60
N ALA A 64 18.52 -8.11 -15.79
CA ALA A 64 18.00 -6.75 -15.76
C ALA A 64 17.71 -6.28 -14.33
N SER A 65 17.66 -4.96 -14.16
CA SER A 65 17.29 -4.31 -12.91
C SER A 65 16.19 -3.29 -13.13
N TRP A 66 15.38 -3.09 -12.10
CA TRP A 66 14.35 -2.07 -12.11
C TRP A 66 14.98 -0.69 -11.91
N ASP A 67 14.70 0.24 -12.82
CA ASP A 67 14.99 1.66 -12.61
C ASP A 67 13.73 2.36 -12.07
N PRO A 68 13.69 2.79 -10.80
CA PRO A 68 12.54 3.46 -10.22
C PRO A 68 12.28 4.84 -10.85
N ARG A 69 13.29 5.47 -11.48
CA ARG A 69 13.14 6.79 -12.11
C ARG A 69 12.34 6.70 -13.41
N SER A 70 12.70 5.75 -14.28
CA SER A 70 11.98 5.52 -15.54
C SER A 70 10.86 4.48 -15.45
N ARG A 71 10.67 3.87 -14.27
CA ARG A 71 9.65 2.85 -13.99
C ARG A 71 9.67 1.72 -15.02
N ARG A 72 10.86 1.21 -15.32
CA ARG A 72 11.07 0.12 -16.27
C ARG A 72 12.31 -0.67 -15.92
N CYS A 73 12.35 -1.91 -16.39
CA CYS A 73 13.52 -2.76 -16.32
C CYS A 73 14.55 -2.36 -17.38
N PHE A 74 15.83 -2.38 -17.01
CA PHE A 74 16.96 -2.15 -17.90
C PHE A 74 17.94 -3.31 -17.83
N CYS A 75 18.51 -3.67 -18.98
CA CYS A 75 19.54 -4.69 -19.05
C CYS A 75 20.84 -4.22 -18.41
N HIS A 76 21.51 -5.10 -17.66
CA HIS A 76 22.84 -4.82 -17.11
C HIS A 76 23.87 -4.54 -18.21
N GLN A 77 23.76 -5.26 -19.32
CA GLN A 77 24.65 -5.06 -20.45
C GLN A 77 24.25 -3.83 -21.27
N ARG A 78 25.22 -2.94 -21.47
CA ARG A 78 25.03 -1.72 -22.26
C ARG A 78 24.72 -2.08 -23.72
N GLY A 79 23.72 -1.40 -24.29
CA GLY A 79 23.33 -1.59 -25.68
C GLY A 79 22.43 -2.80 -25.94
N TRP A 80 22.01 -3.53 -24.89
CA TRP A 80 20.99 -4.57 -24.99
C TRP A 80 19.59 -3.96 -24.84
N ILE A 81 18.62 -4.64 -25.41
CA ILE A 81 17.20 -4.27 -25.39
C ILE A 81 16.50 -5.23 -24.44
N TYR A 82 15.73 -4.66 -23.51
CA TYR A 82 14.89 -5.42 -22.59
C TYR A 82 13.54 -5.70 -23.25
N TYR A 83 13.09 -6.95 -23.18
CA TYR A 83 11.75 -7.38 -23.60
C TYR A 83 10.98 -7.85 -22.37
N ASP A 84 9.88 -7.15 -22.07
CA ASP A 84 9.10 -7.32 -20.84
C ASP A 84 8.28 -8.61 -20.83
N ASP A 85 7.77 -9.05 -21.98
CA ASP A 85 7.00 -10.28 -22.14
C ASP A 85 7.81 -11.53 -21.79
N GLY A 86 9.09 -11.57 -22.18
CA GLY A 86 10.02 -12.65 -21.82
C GLY A 86 10.89 -12.39 -20.60
N ARG A 87 10.84 -11.18 -20.02
CA ARG A 87 11.79 -10.69 -18.99
C ARG A 87 13.24 -11.01 -19.34
N ILE A 88 13.61 -10.78 -20.60
CA ILE A 88 14.92 -11.15 -21.15
C ILE A 88 15.57 -9.96 -21.84
N CYS A 89 16.89 -9.94 -21.77
CA CYS A 89 17.72 -8.99 -22.49
C CYS A 89 18.24 -9.62 -23.78
N CYS A 90 17.98 -9.00 -24.92
CA CYS A 90 18.61 -9.37 -26.18
C CYS A 90 19.64 -8.31 -26.59
N ARG A 91 20.71 -8.74 -27.24
CA ARG A 91 21.59 -7.81 -27.95
C ARG A 91 20.80 -7.09 -29.05
N ARG A 92 21.16 -5.83 -29.31
CA ARG A 92 20.52 -5.00 -30.35
C ARG A 92 20.61 -5.60 -31.77
N ASP A 93 21.62 -6.41 -32.05
CA ASP A 93 21.84 -7.09 -33.34
C ASP A 93 21.15 -8.45 -33.45
N TRP A 94 20.39 -8.86 -32.42
CA TRP A 94 19.68 -10.13 -32.39
C TRP A 94 18.18 -9.92 -32.61
N TYR A 95 17.51 -10.98 -33.06
CA TYR A 95 16.07 -10.99 -33.23
C TYR A 95 15.41 -11.61 -32.00
N TYR A 96 14.32 -11.00 -31.55
CA TYR A 96 13.53 -11.50 -30.44
C TYR A 96 12.28 -12.22 -30.95
N ASP A 97 12.09 -13.45 -30.50
CA ASP A 97 10.92 -14.26 -30.79
C ASP A 97 9.92 -14.17 -29.64
N HIS A 98 8.89 -13.34 -29.81
CA HIS A 98 7.78 -13.16 -28.87
C HIS A 98 7.00 -14.45 -28.57
N ARG A 99 7.11 -15.49 -29.41
CA ARG A 99 6.38 -16.74 -29.20
C ARG A 99 7.15 -17.73 -28.34
N SER A 100 8.48 -17.73 -28.44
CA SER A 100 9.34 -18.60 -27.64
C SER A 100 10.06 -17.88 -26.51
N PHE A 101 9.89 -16.56 -26.41
CA PHE A 101 10.53 -15.66 -25.43
C PHE A 101 12.05 -15.80 -25.43
N ARG A 102 12.66 -15.87 -26.63
CA ARG A 102 14.10 -16.09 -26.81
C ARG A 102 14.68 -15.18 -27.87
N CYS A 103 15.97 -14.88 -27.70
CA CYS A 103 16.76 -14.15 -28.68
C CYS A 103 17.53 -15.13 -29.57
N CYS A 104 17.61 -14.87 -30.87
CA CYS A 104 18.48 -15.63 -31.77
C CYS A 104 19.22 -14.73 -32.75
N ARG A 105 20.27 -15.29 -33.37
CA ARG A 105 21.05 -14.58 -34.38
C ARG A 105 20.26 -14.50 -35.68
N ARG A 106 20.68 -13.59 -36.56
CA ARG A 106 20.12 -13.45 -37.91
C ARG A 106 20.12 -14.76 -38.72
N SER A 107 21.12 -15.62 -38.54
CA SER A 107 21.21 -16.93 -39.22
C SER A 107 20.05 -17.85 -38.86
N ASP A 108 19.48 -17.67 -37.67
CA ASP A 108 18.49 -18.56 -37.08
C ASP A 108 17.08 -17.95 -37.14
N TRP A 109 16.96 -16.68 -37.53
CA TRP A 109 15.69 -15.99 -37.69
C TRP A 109 14.97 -16.43 -38.97
N ASP A 110 13.74 -16.92 -38.83
CA ASP A 110 12.85 -17.21 -39.95
C ASP A 110 12.03 -15.95 -40.28
N PHE A 111 12.41 -15.25 -41.35
CA PHE A 111 11.73 -14.03 -41.80
C PHE A 111 10.28 -14.28 -42.27
N GLN A 112 9.96 -15.48 -42.75
CA GLN A 112 8.59 -15.80 -43.18
C GLN A 112 7.68 -16.05 -41.98
N ARG A 113 8.21 -16.71 -40.94
CA ARG A 113 7.45 -17.08 -39.73
C ARG A 113 7.61 -16.09 -38.58
N GLN A 114 8.45 -15.07 -38.75
CA GLN A 114 8.80 -14.07 -37.74
C GLN A 114 9.13 -14.70 -36.37
N ARG A 115 9.98 -15.71 -36.38
CA ARG A 115 10.37 -16.44 -35.16
C ARG A 115 11.75 -17.05 -35.29
N CYS A 116 12.34 -17.41 -34.16
CA CYS A 116 13.58 -18.17 -34.15
C CYS A 116 13.32 -19.61 -34.61
N ARG A 117 14.24 -20.16 -35.41
CA ARG A 117 14.25 -21.59 -35.72
C ARG A 117 14.48 -22.37 -34.42
N ARG A 118 13.85 -23.55 -34.36
CA ARG A 118 14.05 -24.49 -33.26
C ARG A 118 15.35 -25.26 -33.45
#